data_AF-A0ABD0PCY1-F1
#
_entry.id   AF-A0ABD0PCY1-F1
#
_cell.length_a   1.000
_cell.length_b   1.000
_cell.length_c   1.000
_cell.angle_alpha   90.00
_cell.angle_beta   90.00
_cell.angle_gamma   90.00
#
_symmetry.space_group_name_H-M   'P 1'
#
loop_
_entity.id
_entity.type
_entity.pdbx_description
1 polymer ?
#
loop_
_entity_poly.entity_id
_entity_poly.type
_entity_poly.pdbx_seq_one_letter_code
_entity_poly.pdbx_strand_id
1 'polypeptide(L)' 'NMEIVKECEADKNTECRCKPGYFCTHKSDSQCDYCSPVTMCPPGKGVTTHRE' A
#
# COMPACT_ATOMS: atom_id res chain seq x y z
N ASN A 1 -6.49 7.15 -1.94
CA ASN A 1 -6.04 5.74 -1.74
C ASN A 1 -4.89 5.62 -0.75
N MET A 2 -4.22 6.71 -0.36
CA MET A 2 -3.18 6.72 0.68
C MET A 2 -3.62 7.44 1.96
N GLU A 3 -2.93 7.17 3.06
CA GLU A 3 -3.02 7.85 4.34
C GLU A 3 -1.63 8.14 4.90
N ILE A 4 -1.48 9.28 5.57
CA ILE A 4 -0.25 9.68 6.26
C ILE A 4 -0.14 8.85 7.54
N VAL A 5 0.99 8.18 7.71
CA VAL A 5 1.30 7.39 8.91
C VAL A 5 2.31 8.10 9.81
N LYS A 6 3.17 8.93 9.23
CA LYS A 6 4.02 9.86 9.96
C LYS A 6 4.05 11.21 9.25
N GLU A 7 3.90 12.25 10.03
CA GLU A 7 4.06 13.63 9.56
C GLU A 7 5.52 13.92 9.21
N CYS A 8 5.73 14.99 8.45
CA CYS A 8 7.07 15.48 8.14
C CYS A 8 7.76 16.04 9.41
N GLU A 9 9.03 15.71 9.61
CA GLU A 9 9.91 16.25 10.65
C GLU A 9 11.13 16.91 9.99
N ALA A 10 11.93 17.66 10.76
CA ALA A 10 13.07 18.43 10.21
C ALA A 10 14.13 17.56 9.47
N ASP A 11 14.23 16.28 9.83
CA ASP A 11 15.18 15.30 9.28
C ASP A 11 14.50 14.10 8.60
N LYS A 12 13.16 14.09 8.52
CA LYS A 12 12.39 12.95 7.99
C LYS A 12 11.23 13.43 7.14
N ASN A 13 11.13 12.86 5.94
CA ASN A 13 9.97 13.08 5.09
C ASN A 13 8.72 12.42 5.69
N THR A 14 7.55 12.97 5.34
CA THR A 14 6.25 12.33 5.58
C THR A 14 6.27 10.89 5.12
N GLU A 15 5.76 9.96 5.93
CA GLU A 15 5.56 8.56 5.50
C GLU A 15 4.10 8.34 5.15
N CYS A 16 3.87 7.80 3.96
CA CYS A 16 2.54 7.42 3.47
C CYS A 16 2.37 5.90 3.37
N ARG A 17 1.15 5.42 3.58
CA ARG A 17 0.77 4.03 3.26
C ARG A 17 -0.53 3.96 2.49
N CYS A 18 -0.76 2.84 1.80
CA CYS A 18 -2.06 2.58 1.19
C CYS A 18 -3.12 2.36 2.27
N LYS A 19 -4.30 2.95 2.05
CA LYS A 19 -5.48 2.70 2.88
C LYS A 19 -5.88 1.22 2.80
N PRO A 20 -6.56 0.67 3.81
CA PRO A 20 -7.14 -0.67 3.75
C PRO A 20 -7.98 -0.87 2.47
N GLY A 21 -7.85 -2.04 1.85
CA GLY A 21 -8.47 -2.34 0.55
C GLY A 21 -7.63 -1.90 -0.67
N TYR A 22 -6.45 -1.32 -0.45
CA TYR A 22 -5.48 -1.00 -1.50
C TYR A 22 -4.13 -1.63 -1.18
N PHE A 23 -3.35 -1.92 -2.22
CA PHE A 23 -1.98 -2.41 -2.12
C PHE A 23 -1.03 -1.54 -2.93
N CYS A 24 0.23 -1.53 -2.53
CA CYS A 24 1.25 -0.73 -3.20
C CYS A 24 1.73 -1.42 -4.48
N THR A 25 1.63 -0.74 -5.62
CA THR A 25 2.13 -1.25 -6.92
C THR A 25 3.48 -0.67 -7.31
N HIS A 26 3.85 0.49 -6.76
CA HIS A 26 5.13 1.14 -7.03
C HIS A 26 5.68 1.76 -5.76
N LYS A 27 6.96 1.51 -5.48
CA LYS A 27 7.68 2.11 -4.35
C LYS A 27 8.84 2.96 -4.88
N SER A 28 8.89 4.24 -4.50
CA SER A 28 10.04 5.13 -4.68
C SER A 28 10.62 5.48 -3.31
N ASP A 29 11.94 5.47 -3.18
CA ASP A 29 12.64 5.83 -1.93
C ASP A 29 12.08 5.14 -0.68
N SER A 30 11.70 3.86 -0.82
CA SER A 30 11.06 3.03 0.21
C SER A 30 9.65 3.47 0.65
N GLN A 31 9.05 4.46 0.00
CA GLN A 31 7.66 4.87 0.18
C GLN A 31 6.77 4.40 -0.98
N CYS A 32 5.48 4.24 -0.72
CA CYS A 32 4.54 3.88 -1.76
C CYS A 32 4.03 5.12 -2.50
N ASP A 33 4.21 5.17 -3.83
CA ASP A 33 3.70 6.28 -4.65
C ASP A 33 2.33 5.98 -5.23
N TYR A 34 2.08 4.70 -5.52
CA TYR A 34 0.86 4.25 -6.21
C TYR A 34 0.21 3.09 -5.47
N CYS A 35 -1.05 3.33 -5.08
CA CYS A 35 -1.91 2.35 -4.45
C CYS A 35 -3.02 1.91 -5.40
N SER A 36 -3.08 0.62 -5.69
CA SER A 36 -4.13 0.01 -6.51
C SER A 36 -5.11 -0.76 -5.64
N PRO A 37 -6.41 -0.81 -5.99
CA PRO A 37 -7.40 -1.54 -5.21
C PRO A 37 -7.11 -3.05 -5.25
N VAL A 38 -7.33 -3.73 -4.13
CA VAL A 38 -7.26 -5.20 -4.13
C VAL A 38 -8.38 -5.77 -5.00
N THR A 39 -8.08 -6.83 -5.74
CA THR A 39 -9.07 -7.51 -6.55
C THR A 39 -9.87 -8.49 -5.70
N MET A 40 -11.16 -8.64 -6.01
CA MET A 40 -11.96 -9.70 -5.42
C MET A 40 -11.71 -10.99 -6.17
N CYS A 41 -11.53 -12.08 -5.43
CA CYS A 41 -11.46 -13.41 -6.03
C CYS A 41 -12.81 -13.77 -6.68
N PRO A 42 -12.81 -14.39 -7.87
CA PRO A 42 -14.02 -14.95 -8.45
C PRO A 42 -14.67 -16.00 -7.54
N PRO A 43 -15.97 -16.29 -7.68
CA PRO A 43 -16.64 -17.35 -6.93
C PRO A 43 -15.90 -18.69 -7.03
N GLY A 44 -15.70 -19.36 -5.89
CA GLY A 44 -14.96 -20.62 -5.81
C GLY A 44 -13.42 -20.49 -5.77
N LYS A 45 -12.88 -19.26 -5.77
CA LYS A 45 -11.45 -18.99 -5.55
C LYS A 45 -11.24 -18.28 -4.22
N GLY A 46 -10.10 -18.55 -3.58
CA GLY A 46 -9.67 -17.90 -2.34
C GLY A 46 -8.37 -17.13 -2.53
N VAL A 47 -8.10 -16.18 -1.63
CA VAL A 47 -6.85 -15.43 -1.63
C VAL A 47 -5.70 -16.37 -1.30
N THR A 48 -4.72 -16.48 -2.20
CA THR A 48 -3.45 -17.17 -1.94
C THR A 48 -2.37 -16.13 -1.66
N THR A 49 -1.99 -15.97 -0.40
CA THR A 49 -0.85 -15.11 -0.04
C THR A 49 0.44 -15.84 -0.38
N HIS A 50 1.08 -15.49 -1.51
CA HIS A 50 2.47 -15.84 -1.73
C HIS A 50 3.31 -15.00 -0.76
N ARG A 51 3.74 -15.62 0.34
CA ARG A 51 4.70 -15.04 1.27
C ARG A 51 6.07 -15.46 0.73
N GLU A 52 6.80 -14.52 0.13
CA GLU A 52 8.24 -14.67 -0.13
C GLU A 52 9.03 -14.38 1.15
#